data_AF-A0A7X4AP03-F1
#
_entry.id   AF-A0A7X4AP03-F1
#
_cell.length_a   1.000
_cell.length_b   1.000
_cell.length_c   1.000
_cell.angle_alpha   90.00
_cell.angle_beta   90.00
_cell.angle_gamma   90.00
#
_symmetry.space_group_name_H-M   'P 1'
#
loop_
_entity.id
_entity.type
_entity.pdbx_description
1 polymer ?
#
loop_
_entity_poly.entity_id
_entity_poly.type
_entity_poly.pdbx_seq_one_letter_code
_entity_poly.pdbx_strand_id
1 'polypeptide(L)' 'DLAHLFEPFFTKKTRGTGLGLANVKRIFEEHGGSVEIESTFGEGTEVSLWLPLSE' A
#
# COMPACT_ATOMS: atom_id res chain seq x y z
N ASP A 1 -8.23 -3.21 -9.89
CA ASP A 1 -7.38 -3.83 -8.85
C ASP A 1 -6.51 -2.85 -8.10
N LEU A 2 -5.66 -2.05 -8.76
CA LEU A 2 -4.79 -1.10 -8.06
C LEU A 2 -5.55 -0.14 -7.13
N ALA A 3 -6.73 0.34 -7.55
CA ALA A 3 -7.61 1.18 -6.74
C ALA A 3 -8.12 0.53 -5.44
N HIS A 4 -8.15 -0.80 -5.36
CA HIS A 4 -8.66 -1.56 -4.21
C HIS A 4 -7.53 -2.09 -3.30
N LEU A 5 -6.26 -1.88 -3.66
CA LEU A 5 -5.13 -2.47 -2.94
C LEU A 5 -5.06 -2.11 -1.44
N PHE A 6 -5.60 -0.95 -1.08
CA PHE A 6 -5.63 -0.47 0.29
C PHE A 6 -6.93 -0.80 1.04
N GLU A 7 -7.89 -1.45 0.37
CA GLU A 7 -9.11 -1.90 1.03
C GLU A 7 -8.79 -3.07 1.98
N PRO A 8 -9.24 -3.01 3.24
CA PRO A 8 -9.08 -4.12 4.16
C PRO A 8 -9.65 -5.42 3.57
N PHE A 9 -8.93 -6.53 3.78
CA PHE A 9 -9.30 -7.86 3.29
C PHE A 9 -9.21 -8.07 1.77
N PHE A 10 -8.81 -7.06 1.00
CA PHE A 10 -8.55 -7.25 -0.43
C PHE A 10 -7.29 -8.10 -0.64
N THR A 11 -7.45 -9.26 -1.26
CA THR A 11 -6.33 -10.15 -1.62
C THR A 11 -6.70 -11.05 -2.79
N LYS A 12 -5.74 -11.33 -3.66
CA LYS A 12 -5.83 -12.36 -4.72
C LYS A 12 -5.13 -13.67 -4.34
N LYS A 13 -4.48 -13.71 -3.17
CA LYS A 13 -3.74 -14.89 -2.70
C LYS A 13 -4.70 -15.84 -1.98
N THR A 14 -4.51 -17.13 -2.18
CA THR A 14 -5.25 -18.21 -1.48
C THR A 14 -4.95 -18.26 0.02
N ARG A 15 -3.81 -17.69 0.46
CA ARG A 15 -3.45 -17.51 1.87
C ARG A 15 -2.98 -16.07 2.10
N GLY A 16 -3.42 -15.50 3.23
CA GLY A 16 -3.13 -14.12 3.64
C GLY A 16 -4.42 -13.36 3.93
N THR A 17 -4.38 -12.47 4.93
CA THR A 17 -5.58 -11.76 5.42
C THR A 17 -6.00 -10.56 4.59
N GLY A 18 -5.16 -10.08 3.67
CA GLY A 18 -5.42 -8.85 2.91
C GLY A 18 -5.34 -7.57 3.75
N LEU A 19 -4.72 -7.61 4.94
CA LEU A 19 -4.64 -6.45 5.84
C LEU A 19 -3.34 -5.65 5.74
N GLY A 20 -2.32 -6.20 5.08
CA GLY A 20 -0.98 -5.60 5.07
C GLY A 20 -0.95 -4.18 4.49
N LEU A 21 -1.46 -4.00 3.27
CA LEU A 21 -1.44 -2.71 2.59
C LEU A 21 -2.38 -1.69 3.24
N ALA A 22 -3.55 -2.13 3.71
CA ALA A 22 -4.45 -1.28 4.50
C ALA A 22 -3.75 -0.74 5.76
N ASN A 23 -2.98 -1.59 6.46
CA ASN A 23 -2.20 -1.17 7.61
C ASN A 23 -1.07 -0.20 7.24
N VAL A 24 -0.34 -0.46 6.15
CA VAL A 24 0.75 0.42 5.68
C VAL A 24 0.22 1.82 5.38
N LYS A 25 -0.88 1.92 4.62
CA LYS A 25 -1.52 3.21 4.31
C LYS A 25 -1.91 3.96 5.58
N ARG A 26 -2.61 3.29 6.51
CA ARG A 26 -3.02 3.89 7.79
C ARG A 26 -1.82 4.40 8.60
N ILE A 27 -0.77 3.58 8.73
CA ILE A 27 0.43 3.95 9.48
C ILE A 27 1.07 5.20 8.88
N PHE A 28 1.26 5.25 7.57
CA PHE A 28 1.89 6.40 6.93
C PHE A 28 1.03 7.65 7.01
N GLU A 29 -0.28 7.55 6.79
CA GLU A 29 -1.21 8.67 6.95
C GLU A 29 -1.21 9.23 8.38
N GLU A 30 -1.16 8.35 9.39
CA GLU A 30 -1.04 8.75 10.81
C GLU A 30 0.26 9.50 11.11
N HIS A 31 1.32 9.28 10.32
CA HIS A 31 2.61 9.98 10.43
C HIS A 31 2.73 11.17 9.46
N GLY A 32 1.62 11.61 8.85
CA GLY A 32 1.63 12.71 7.86
C GLY A 32 2.32 12.37 6.54
N GLY A 33 2.55 11.09 6.30
CA GLY A 33 3.16 10.55 5.09
C GLY A 33 2.13 10.10 4.06
N SER A 34 2.64 9.51 2.98
CA SER A 34 1.83 8.94 1.90
C SER A 34 2.44 7.65 1.35
N VAL A 35 1.62 6.91 0.61
CA VAL A 35 1.99 5.63 -0.02
C VAL A 35 1.42 5.61 -1.44
N GLU A 36 2.24 5.22 -2.40
CA GLU A 36 1.87 5.08 -3.81
C GLU A 36 2.37 3.74 -4.33
N ILE A 37 1.59 3.15 -5.24
CA ILE A 37 1.90 1.87 -5.84
C ILE A 37 1.73 2.00 -7.34
N GLU A 38 2.82 1.79 -8.06
CA GLU A 38 2.83 1.74 -9.51
C GLU A 38 3.17 0.31 -9.94
N SER A 39 2.43 -0.23 -10.91
CA SER A 39 2.70 -1.58 -11.39
C SER A 39 2.36 -1.72 -12.85
N THR A 40 3.33 -2.24 -13.58
CA THR A 40 3.19 -2.58 -14.99
C THR A 40 3.35 -4.09 -15.14
N PHE A 41 2.38 -4.73 -15.79
CA PHE A 41 2.40 -6.17 -16.00
C PHE A 41 3.65 -6.58 -16.80
N GLY A 42 4.41 -7.54 -16.28
CA GLY A 42 5.65 -8.02 -16.90
C GLY A 42 6.91 -7.20 -16.53
N GLU A 43 6.76 -6.04 -15.92
CA GLU A 43 7.89 -5.17 -15.50
C GLU A 43 8.06 -5.14 -13.98
N GLY A 44 6.98 -5.36 -13.24
CA GLY A 44 6.99 -5.50 -11.78
C GLY A 44 6.07 -4.52 -11.07
N THR A 45 6.42 -4.21 -9.83
CA THR A 45 5.67 -3.31 -8.97
C THR A 45 6.65 -2.46 -8.18
N GLU A 46 6.47 -1.15 -8.23
CA GLU A 46 7.15 -0.17 -7.39
C GLU A 46 6.20 0.29 -6.29
N VAL A 47 6.73 0.43 -5.08
CA VAL A 47 6.00 0.92 -3.91
C VAL A 47 6.82 2.03 -3.28
N SER A 48 6.27 3.24 -3.30
CA SER A 48 6.93 4.44 -2.81
C SER A 48 6.27 4.93 -1.53
N LEU A 49 7.11 5.30 -0.57
CA LEU A 49 6.75 5.66 0.79
C LEU A 49 7.35 7.02 1.12
N TRP A 50 6.52 7.99 1.49
CA TRP A 50 6.97 9.34 1.86
C TRP A 50 6.64 9.64 3.29
N LEU A 51 7.59 10.24 4.01
CA LEU A 51 7.41 10.76 5.35
C LEU A 51 7.98 12.18 5.43
N PRO A 52 7.39 13.06 6.25
CA PRO A 52 8.01 14.34 6.60
C PRO A 52 9.38 14.12 7.25
N LEU A 53 10.36 14.96 6.89
CA LEU A 53 11.72 14.89 7.46
C LEU A 53 11.78 15.43 8.90
N SER A 54 10.84 16.31 9.25
CA SER A 54 10.65 16.89 10.58
C SER A 54 9.17 17.16 10.80
N GLU A 55 8.79 17.32 12.07
CA GLU A 55 7.49 17.90 12.46
C GLU A 55 7.32 19.33 11.91
#